data_AF-A0A557NYI0-F1
#
_entry.id   AF-A0A557NYI0-F1
#
_cell.length_a   1.000
_cell.length_b   1.000
_cell.length_c   1.000
_cell.angle_alpha   90.00
_cell.angle_beta   90.00
_cell.angle_gamma   90.00
#
_symmetry.space_group_name_H-M   'P 1'
#
loop_
_entity.id
_entity.type
_entity.pdbx_description
1 polymer ?
#
loop_
_entity_poly.entity_id
_entity_poly.type
_entity_poly.pdbx_seq_one_letter_code
_entity_poly.pdbx_strand_id
1 'polypeptide(L)'
;MLLFSRGDCLDLKIAELSDLLALLDSRLEPLMEQAESSLDADSLGIFDRAEYFIGVGFVAMQQYISDTMYKSEVSKREALNLGTVTSLGSTHISVINSAANWWKHESEWNWYSESGISNKTYLSISNVVDPENYPLSNVLAFLIGERKFCLSSAIPLLEQWRDQFSALSQEHT
;
A
#
# COMPACT_ATOMS: atom_id res chain seq x y z
N MET A 1 9.69 -11.51 -4.63
CA MET A 1 10.16 -12.91 -4.64
C MET A 1 11.53 -12.95 -4.01
N LEU A 2 11.70 -13.79 -3.00
CA LEU A 2 12.96 -13.97 -2.31
C LEU A 2 13.66 -15.22 -2.84
N LEU A 3 14.96 -15.10 -3.10
CA LEU A 3 15.84 -16.23 -3.37
C LEU A 3 16.80 -16.41 -2.20
N PHE A 4 16.79 -17.60 -1.62
CA PHE A 4 17.70 -17.97 -0.56
C PHE A 4 18.85 -18.81 -1.12
N SER A 5 20.09 -18.39 -0.88
CA SER A 5 21.28 -19.13 -1.31
C SER A 5 22.42 -18.91 -0.33
N ARG A 6 22.94 -20.01 0.27
CA ARG A 6 24.14 -20.00 1.13
C ARG A 6 24.11 -18.99 2.29
N GLY A 7 22.93 -18.70 2.83
CA GLY A 7 22.72 -17.74 3.92
C GLY A 7 22.37 -16.32 3.45
N ASP A 8 22.45 -16.04 2.15
CA ASP A 8 22.01 -14.78 1.57
C ASP A 8 20.53 -14.84 1.15
N CYS A 9 19.83 -13.73 1.36
CA CYS A 9 18.48 -13.49 0.87
C CYS A 9 18.54 -12.40 -0.21
N LEU A 10 18.22 -12.76 -1.46
CA LEU A 10 18.14 -11.83 -2.58
C LEU A 10 16.70 -11.47 -2.87
N ASP A 11 16.43 -10.16 -2.88
CA ASP A 11 15.14 -9.61 -3.27
C ASP A 11 15.12 -9.28 -4.76
N LEU A 12 14.37 -10.07 -5.52
CA LEU A 12 14.29 -9.91 -6.97
C LEU A 12 13.32 -8.82 -7.42
N LYS A 13 12.49 -8.27 -6.53
CA LYS A 13 11.32 -7.47 -6.91
C LYS A 13 11.31 -6.05 -6.35
N ILE A 14 12.11 -5.76 -5.31
CA ILE A 14 12.13 -4.41 -4.73
C ILE A 14 12.63 -3.33 -5.69
N ALA A 15 13.58 -3.65 -6.57
CA ALA A 15 14.08 -2.71 -7.58
C ALA A 15 12.98 -2.35 -8.60
N GLU A 16 12.29 -3.37 -9.14
CA GLU A 16 11.17 -3.18 -10.08
C GLU A 16 10.03 -2.37 -9.45
N LEU A 17 9.71 -2.63 -8.17
CA LEU A 17 8.73 -1.84 -7.44
C LEU A 17 9.20 -0.39 -7.29
N SER A 18 10.45 -0.18 -6.86
CA SER A 18 11.01 1.15 -6.62
C SER A 18 10.98 2.01 -7.89
N ASP A 19 11.35 1.42 -9.04
CA ASP A 19 11.31 2.10 -10.34
C ASP A 19 9.87 2.52 -10.72
N LEU A 20 8.89 1.64 -10.48
CA LEU A 20 7.48 1.95 -10.74
C LEU A 20 6.95 3.04 -9.80
N LEU A 21 7.27 2.99 -8.50
CA LEU A 21 6.82 4.00 -7.55
C LEU A 21 7.45 5.36 -7.87
N ALA A 22 8.74 5.40 -8.23
CA ALA A 22 9.39 6.64 -8.67
C ALA A 22 8.74 7.21 -9.95
N LEU A 23 8.35 6.35 -10.89
CA LEU A 23 7.59 6.78 -12.07
C LEU A 23 6.24 7.39 -11.68
N LEU A 24 5.50 6.76 -10.76
CA LEU A 24 4.22 7.29 -10.28
C LEU A 24 4.41 8.62 -9.53
N ASP A 25 5.46 8.74 -8.71
CA ASP A 25 5.82 9.98 -8.02
C ASP A 25 6.08 11.12 -9.01
N SER A 26 6.78 10.84 -10.12
CA SER A 26 7.00 11.83 -11.19
C SER A 26 5.70 12.28 -11.88
N ARG A 27 4.61 11.51 -11.77
CA ARG A 27 3.28 11.90 -12.26
C ARG A 27 2.45 12.61 -11.21
N LEU A 28 2.66 12.31 -9.93
CA LEU A 28 2.00 12.97 -8.82
C LEU A 28 2.53 14.39 -8.59
N GLU A 29 3.84 14.59 -8.70
CA GLU A 29 4.48 15.90 -8.49
C GLU A 29 3.81 17.06 -9.27
N PRO A 30 3.66 16.98 -10.62
CA PRO A 30 3.01 18.06 -11.37
C PRO A 30 1.51 18.20 -11.05
N LEU A 31 0.84 17.15 -10.59
CA LEU A 31 -0.56 17.25 -10.14
C LEU A 31 -0.65 18.03 -8.83
N MET A 32 0.29 17.82 -7.91
CA MET A 32 0.32 18.55 -6.64
C MET A 32 0.67 20.03 -6.86
N GLU A 33 1.60 20.34 -7.76
CA GLU A 33 1.88 21.73 -8.15
C GLU A 33 0.65 22.42 -8.78
N GLN A 34 -0.11 21.70 -9.61
CA GLN A 34 -1.37 22.21 -10.16
C GLN A 34 -2.44 22.38 -9.09
N ALA A 35 -2.53 21.47 -8.11
CA ALA A 35 -3.48 21.58 -7.02
C ALA A 35 -3.20 22.82 -6.16
N GLU A 36 -1.93 23.09 -5.83
CA GLU A 36 -1.52 24.27 -5.04
C GLU A 36 -1.80 25.60 -5.72
N SER A 37 -1.77 25.63 -7.05
CA SER A 37 -2.03 26.84 -7.86
C SER A 37 -3.48 26.96 -8.34
N SER A 38 -4.33 25.97 -8.09
CA SER A 38 -5.74 25.98 -8.47
C SER A 38 -6.62 26.67 -7.44
N LEU A 39 -7.64 27.39 -7.91
CA LEU A 39 -8.72 27.89 -7.05
C LEU A 39 -9.68 26.78 -6.59
N ASP A 40 -9.77 25.70 -7.37
CA ASP A 40 -10.63 24.55 -7.12
C ASP A 40 -10.02 23.31 -7.80
N ALA A 41 -9.11 22.64 -7.10
CA ALA A 41 -8.41 21.46 -7.63
C ALA A 41 -9.33 20.23 -7.77
N ASP A 42 -10.37 20.18 -6.95
CA ASP A 42 -11.35 19.09 -6.88
C ASP A 42 -12.24 19.10 -8.13
N SER A 43 -12.91 20.23 -8.41
CA SER A 43 -13.75 20.37 -9.61
C SER A 43 -12.99 20.21 -10.93
N LEU A 44 -11.67 20.39 -10.93
CA LEU A 44 -10.80 20.17 -12.10
C LEU A 44 -10.33 18.71 -12.25
N GLY A 45 -10.72 17.82 -11.33
CA GLY A 45 -10.35 16.40 -11.33
C GLY A 45 -8.87 16.15 -11.05
N ILE A 46 -8.17 17.09 -10.41
CA ILE A 46 -6.74 16.93 -10.09
C ILE A 46 -6.57 15.86 -9.01
N PHE A 47 -7.41 15.91 -7.97
CA PHE A 47 -7.38 14.95 -6.87
C PHE A 47 -7.83 13.56 -7.32
N ASP A 48 -8.86 13.44 -8.17
CA ASP A 48 -9.24 12.16 -8.78
C ASP A 48 -8.07 11.48 -9.49
N ARG A 49 -7.30 12.25 -10.27
CA ARG A 49 -6.14 11.72 -11.00
C ARG A 49 -5.00 11.33 -10.06
N ALA A 50 -4.77 12.11 -9.00
CA ALA A 50 -3.77 11.78 -8.00
C ALA A 50 -4.13 10.49 -7.25
N GLU A 51 -5.37 10.39 -6.80
CA GLU A 51 -5.95 9.21 -6.14
C GLU A 51 -5.80 7.96 -7.00
N TYR A 52 -6.06 8.08 -8.31
CA TYR A 52 -5.89 6.98 -9.26
C TYR A 52 -4.45 6.46 -9.30
N PHE A 53 -3.45 7.35 -9.42
CA PHE A 53 -2.04 6.94 -9.42
C PHE A 53 -1.59 6.35 -8.09
N ILE A 54 -2.08 6.90 -6.97
CA ILE A 54 -1.79 6.38 -5.63
C ILE A 54 -2.35 4.96 -5.47
N GLY A 55 -3.57 4.72 -5.95
CA GLY A 55 -4.16 3.38 -5.94
C GLY A 55 -3.39 2.35 -6.78
N VAL A 56 -2.90 2.73 -7.97
CA VAL A 56 -1.99 1.89 -8.75
C VAL A 56 -0.71 1.56 -7.95
N GLY A 57 -0.16 2.54 -7.24
CA GLY A 57 0.98 2.35 -6.35
C GLY A 57 0.71 1.30 -5.26
N PHE A 58 -0.43 1.39 -4.57
CA PHE A 58 -0.80 0.40 -3.56
C PHE A 58 -0.96 -1.00 -4.13
N VAL A 59 -1.54 -1.16 -5.33
CA VAL A 59 -1.65 -2.46 -6.00
C VAL A 59 -0.26 -3.02 -6.33
N ALA A 60 0.67 -2.20 -6.79
CA ALA A 60 2.04 -2.63 -7.03
C ALA A 60 2.74 -3.11 -5.75
N MET A 61 2.57 -2.39 -4.63
CA MET A 61 3.07 -2.81 -3.32
C MET A 61 2.44 -4.14 -2.86
N GLN A 62 1.13 -4.32 -3.06
CA GLN A 62 0.44 -5.58 -2.75
C GLN A 62 0.95 -6.74 -3.61
N GLN A 63 1.26 -6.49 -4.89
CA GLN A 63 1.89 -7.48 -5.76
C GLN A 63 3.27 -7.88 -5.24
N TYR A 64 4.11 -6.90 -4.87
CA TYR A 64 5.41 -7.17 -4.26
C TYR A 64 5.30 -8.03 -2.99
N ILE A 65 4.37 -7.72 -2.09
CA ILE A 65 4.09 -8.53 -0.89
C ILE A 65 3.76 -9.97 -1.29
N SER A 66 2.87 -10.15 -2.27
CA SER A 66 2.46 -11.47 -2.77
C SER A 66 3.62 -12.25 -3.39
N ASP A 67 4.44 -11.58 -4.20
CA ASP A 67 5.63 -12.18 -4.82
C ASP A 67 6.68 -12.56 -3.79
N THR A 68 6.86 -11.76 -2.75
CA THR A 68 7.80 -12.02 -1.64
C THR A 68 7.39 -13.22 -0.81
N MET A 69 6.08 -13.45 -0.66
CA MET A 69 5.54 -14.63 0.01
C MET A 69 5.52 -15.89 -0.86
N TYR A 70 5.87 -15.81 -2.14
CA TYR A 70 5.76 -16.93 -3.07
C TYR A 70 6.51 -18.18 -2.55
N LYS A 71 5.80 -19.31 -2.49
CA LYS A 71 6.28 -20.62 -1.97
C LYS A 71 6.69 -20.65 -0.49
N SER A 72 6.37 -19.63 0.30
CA SER A 72 6.50 -19.70 1.76
C SER A 72 5.34 -20.50 2.38
N GLU A 73 5.61 -21.16 3.52
CA GLU A 73 4.58 -21.81 4.34
C GLU A 73 3.84 -20.82 5.27
N VAL A 74 4.37 -19.60 5.42
CA VAL A 74 3.75 -18.56 6.24
C VAL A 74 2.42 -18.13 5.62
N SER A 75 1.34 -18.17 6.40
CA SER A 75 0.02 -17.80 5.89
C SER A 75 -0.06 -16.32 5.55
N LYS A 76 -0.91 -15.95 4.59
CA LYS A 76 -1.14 -14.52 4.26
C LYS A 76 -1.56 -13.70 5.48
N ARG A 77 -2.36 -14.27 6.37
CA ARG A 77 -2.79 -13.58 7.59
C ARG A 77 -1.61 -13.28 8.51
N GLU A 78 -0.72 -14.24 8.71
CA GLU A 78 0.49 -14.04 9.53
C GLU A 78 1.43 -13.04 8.87
N ALA A 79 1.69 -13.18 7.58
CA ALA A 79 2.55 -12.27 6.82
C ALA A 79 2.06 -10.81 6.90
N LEU A 80 0.76 -10.58 6.76
CA LEU A 80 0.18 -9.23 6.88
C LEU A 80 0.24 -8.67 8.31
N ASN A 81 0.40 -9.50 9.34
CA ASN A 81 0.52 -9.08 10.74
C ASN A 81 1.97 -8.81 11.17
N LEU A 82 2.94 -8.88 10.26
CA LEU A 82 4.34 -8.52 10.51
C LEU A 82 4.60 -7.03 10.19
N GLY A 83 5.75 -6.54 10.66
CA GLY A 83 6.23 -5.18 10.41
C GLY A 83 5.85 -4.21 11.53
N THR A 84 6.00 -2.92 11.23
CA THR A 84 5.66 -1.84 12.16
C THR A 84 4.14 -1.78 12.38
N VAL A 85 3.76 -1.76 13.65
CA VAL A 85 2.37 -1.61 14.10
C VAL A 85 2.08 -0.13 14.28
N THR A 86 0.98 0.33 13.70
CA THR A 86 0.46 1.70 13.87
C THR A 86 -0.04 1.92 15.29
N SER A 87 -0.22 3.19 15.67
CA SER A 87 -0.90 3.55 16.93
C SER A 87 -2.34 3.00 17.03
N LEU A 88 -2.92 2.57 15.91
CA LEU A 88 -4.29 2.06 15.78
C LEU A 88 -4.33 0.52 15.75
N GLY A 89 -3.21 -0.16 16.04
CA GLY A 89 -3.13 -1.62 16.21
C GLY A 89 -3.06 -2.43 14.91
N SER A 90 -3.19 -1.79 13.74
CA SER A 90 -2.96 -2.44 12.44
C SER A 90 -1.50 -2.29 12.02
N THR A 91 -0.93 -3.24 11.28
CA THR A 91 0.41 -3.08 10.70
C THR A 91 0.36 -2.19 9.45
N HIS A 92 1.47 -1.54 9.10
CA HIS A 92 1.56 -0.81 7.82
C HIS A 92 1.24 -1.70 6.63
N ILE A 93 1.62 -2.97 6.69
CA ILE A 93 1.47 -3.93 5.59
C ILE A 93 0.02 -4.37 5.43
N SER A 94 -0.72 -4.54 6.54
CA SER A 94 -2.15 -4.81 6.47
C SER A 94 -2.91 -3.61 5.88
N VAL A 95 -2.52 -2.38 6.25
CA VAL A 95 -3.08 -1.13 5.71
C VAL A 95 -2.80 -1.00 4.21
N ILE A 96 -1.56 -1.22 3.75
CA ILE A 96 -1.21 -1.24 2.32
C ILE A 96 -2.07 -2.26 1.55
N ASN A 97 -2.21 -3.47 2.09
CA ASN A 97 -3.03 -4.50 1.46
C ASN A 97 -4.52 -4.11 1.40
N SER A 98 -5.05 -3.45 2.43
CA SER A 98 -6.42 -2.93 2.45
C SER A 98 -6.61 -1.80 1.43
N ALA A 99 -5.64 -0.87 1.30
CA ALA A 99 -5.70 0.22 0.34
C ALA A 99 -5.71 -0.31 -1.11
N ALA A 100 -4.87 -1.30 -1.42
CA ALA A 100 -4.90 -1.98 -2.71
C ALA A 100 -6.24 -2.68 -2.99
N ASN A 101 -6.83 -3.32 -1.98
CA ASN A 101 -8.15 -3.95 -2.12
C ASN A 101 -9.26 -2.94 -2.32
N TRP A 102 -9.19 -1.79 -1.65
CA TRP A 102 -10.13 -0.68 -1.87
C TRP A 102 -10.10 -0.26 -3.33
N TRP A 103 -8.91 0.11 -3.85
CA TRP A 103 -8.79 0.58 -5.22
C TRP A 103 -9.32 -0.42 -6.27
N LYS A 104 -9.06 -1.72 -6.08
CA LYS A 104 -9.51 -2.75 -7.04
C LYS A 104 -11.00 -3.02 -7.00
N HIS A 105 -11.63 -2.95 -5.82
CA HIS A 105 -12.93 -3.57 -5.61
C HIS A 105 -14.01 -2.59 -5.14
N GLU A 106 -13.69 -1.35 -4.77
CA GLU A 106 -14.67 -0.39 -4.26
C GLU A 106 -15.85 -0.20 -5.22
N SER A 107 -15.58 -0.09 -6.52
CA SER A 107 -16.63 0.01 -7.56
C SER A 107 -17.55 -1.22 -7.67
N GLU A 108 -17.16 -2.36 -7.11
CA GLU A 108 -17.93 -3.60 -7.09
C GLU A 108 -18.79 -3.74 -5.82
N TRP A 109 -18.60 -2.85 -4.83
CA TRP A 109 -19.23 -3.01 -3.53
C TRP A 109 -20.69 -2.58 -3.54
N ASN A 110 -21.53 -3.46 -3.04
CA ASN A 110 -22.89 -3.09 -2.68
C ASN A 110 -22.89 -2.47 -1.28
N TRP A 111 -22.82 -1.14 -1.23
CA TRP A 111 -22.86 -0.32 -0.01
C TRP A 111 -24.08 -0.55 0.87
N TYR A 112 -25.14 -1.15 0.33
CA TYR A 112 -26.37 -1.49 1.06
C TYR A 112 -26.37 -2.92 1.60
N SER A 113 -25.29 -3.68 1.45
CA SER A 113 -25.17 -5.06 1.94
C SER A 113 -24.05 -5.20 2.98
N GLU A 114 -24.36 -5.84 4.12
CA GLU A 114 -23.45 -5.92 5.28
C GLU A 114 -22.38 -7.03 5.20
N SER A 115 -22.35 -7.85 4.14
CA SER A 115 -21.55 -9.08 4.13
C SER A 115 -20.40 -9.05 3.12
N GLY A 116 -19.17 -9.27 3.60
CA GLY A 116 -18.06 -9.73 2.75
C GLY A 116 -16.70 -9.08 2.98
N ILE A 117 -15.85 -9.18 1.96
CA ILE A 117 -14.51 -8.59 1.87
C ILE A 117 -14.58 -7.06 1.80
N SER A 118 -15.66 -6.51 1.25
CA SER A 118 -15.98 -5.08 1.24
C SER A 118 -16.01 -4.49 2.64
N ASN A 119 -16.79 -5.08 3.54
CA ASN A 119 -16.94 -4.61 4.93
C ASN A 119 -15.59 -4.65 5.69
N LYS A 120 -14.79 -5.70 5.50
CA LYS A 120 -13.45 -5.78 6.12
C LYS A 120 -12.49 -4.71 5.61
N THR A 121 -12.48 -4.50 4.29
CA THR A 121 -11.60 -3.49 3.67
C THR A 121 -12.03 -2.09 4.09
N TYR A 122 -13.34 -1.82 4.05
CA TYR A 122 -13.93 -0.57 4.52
C TYR A 122 -13.54 -0.28 5.97
N LEU A 123 -13.84 -1.19 6.91
CA LEU A 123 -13.48 -1.01 8.32
C LEU A 123 -11.98 -0.81 8.53
N SER A 124 -11.13 -1.51 7.77
CA SER A 124 -9.69 -1.34 7.84
C SER A 124 -9.23 0.06 7.40
N ILE A 125 -9.87 0.63 6.36
CA ILE A 125 -9.54 1.97 5.85
C ILE A 125 -10.15 3.04 6.77
N SER A 126 -11.42 2.91 7.12
CA SER A 126 -12.13 3.83 8.03
C SER A 126 -11.52 3.89 9.43
N ASN A 127 -10.80 2.85 9.87
CA ASN A 127 -10.08 2.88 11.13
C ASN A 127 -8.88 3.83 11.09
N VAL A 128 -8.30 4.06 9.91
CA VAL A 128 -7.05 4.80 9.72
C VAL A 128 -7.31 6.21 9.21
N VAL A 129 -8.30 6.39 8.35
CA VAL A 129 -8.63 7.66 7.71
C VAL A 129 -10.14 7.84 7.54
N ASP A 130 -10.57 9.07 7.27
CA ASP A 130 -11.92 9.33 6.77
C ASP A 130 -12.05 8.76 5.34
N PRO A 131 -13.00 7.82 5.09
CA PRO A 131 -13.16 7.19 3.79
C PRO A 131 -13.86 8.07 2.74
N GLU A 132 -14.46 9.20 3.10
CA GLU A 132 -15.35 9.95 2.20
C GLU A 132 -14.61 10.66 1.06
N ASN A 133 -13.42 11.20 1.33
CA ASN A 133 -12.71 12.07 0.39
C ASN A 133 -11.28 11.58 0.19
N TYR A 134 -11.01 11.01 -1.00
CA TYR A 134 -9.68 10.57 -1.42
C TYR A 134 -8.98 9.64 -0.38
N PRO A 135 -9.62 8.50 -0.04
CA PRO A 135 -9.17 7.63 1.04
C PRO A 135 -7.75 7.09 0.84
N LEU A 136 -7.33 6.79 -0.40
CA LEU A 136 -6.00 6.24 -0.67
C LEU A 136 -4.92 7.30 -0.48
N SER A 137 -5.19 8.53 -0.91
CA SER A 137 -4.32 9.68 -0.63
C SER A 137 -4.13 9.89 0.87
N ASN A 138 -5.22 9.85 1.64
CA ASN A 138 -5.16 9.97 3.09
C ASN A 138 -4.38 8.81 3.73
N VAL A 139 -4.58 7.57 3.25
CA VAL A 139 -3.84 6.41 3.74
C VAL A 139 -2.34 6.54 3.45
N LEU A 140 -1.97 7.02 2.26
CA LEU A 140 -0.57 7.26 1.92
C LEU A 140 0.05 8.27 2.89
N ALA A 141 -0.60 9.42 3.09
CA ALA A 141 -0.15 10.45 4.02
C ALA A 141 -0.01 9.91 5.46
N PHE A 142 -0.97 9.09 5.90
CA PHE A 142 -0.91 8.42 7.19
C PHE A 142 0.31 7.49 7.32
N LEU A 143 0.60 6.68 6.30
CA LEU A 143 1.69 5.68 6.33
C LEU A 143 3.08 6.33 6.37
N ILE A 144 3.28 7.39 5.60
CA ILE A 144 4.61 8.00 5.42
C ILE A 144 4.86 9.18 6.39
N GLY A 145 3.81 9.76 6.98
CA GLY A 145 3.93 10.88 7.91
C GLY A 145 4.48 12.17 7.30
N GLU A 146 4.56 12.27 5.97
CA GLU A 146 5.11 13.40 5.23
C GLU A 146 4.01 14.28 4.64
N ARG A 147 4.37 15.55 4.33
CA ARG A 147 3.47 16.50 3.66
C ARG A 147 3.44 16.34 2.14
N LYS A 148 4.42 15.65 1.55
CA LYS A 148 4.50 15.43 0.10
C LYS A 148 4.03 14.01 -0.20
N PHE A 149 3.04 13.87 -1.07
CA PHE A 149 2.57 12.57 -1.54
C PHE A 149 3.69 11.90 -2.33
N CYS A 150 4.31 10.89 -1.72
CA CYS A 150 5.47 10.18 -2.26
C CYS A 150 5.29 8.70 -1.96
N LEU A 151 4.93 7.92 -2.99
CA LEU A 151 4.75 6.48 -2.89
C LEU A 151 6.07 5.78 -2.56
N SER A 152 7.19 6.25 -3.13
CA SER A 152 8.50 5.67 -2.86
C SER A 152 8.93 5.80 -1.39
N SER A 153 8.35 6.75 -0.63
CA SER A 153 8.56 6.84 0.83
C SER A 153 8.01 5.62 1.59
N ALA A 154 7.20 4.75 0.96
CA ALA A 154 6.75 3.49 1.55
C ALA A 154 7.74 2.33 1.39
N ILE A 155 8.80 2.46 0.57
CA ILE A 155 9.79 1.40 0.35
C ILE A 155 10.44 0.92 1.65
N PRO A 156 10.91 1.79 2.57
CA PRO A 156 11.51 1.35 3.82
C PRO A 156 10.56 0.50 4.68
N LEU A 157 9.24 0.75 4.62
CA LEU A 157 8.23 -0.03 5.34
C LEU A 157 8.14 -1.46 4.80
N LEU A 158 8.22 -1.60 3.48
CA LEU A 158 8.19 -2.88 2.78
C LEU A 158 9.48 -3.68 2.97
N GLU A 159 10.63 -3.02 3.00
CA GLU A 159 11.92 -3.65 3.27
C GLU A 159 12.00 -4.15 4.72
N GLN A 160 11.59 -3.32 5.68
CA GLN A 160 11.54 -3.72 7.08
C GLN A 160 10.63 -4.94 7.28
N TRP A 161 9.45 -4.94 6.64
CA TRP A 161 8.55 -6.09 6.66
C TRP A 161 9.18 -7.33 6.02
N ARG A 162 9.80 -7.17 4.83
CA ARG A 162 10.46 -8.27 4.12
C ARG A 162 11.51 -8.94 4.99
N ASP A 163 12.32 -8.16 5.69
CA ASP A 163 13.42 -8.70 6.51
C ASP A 163 12.85 -9.53 7.68
N GLN A 164 11.78 -9.07 8.33
CA GLN A 164 11.06 -9.83 9.35
C GLN A 164 10.41 -11.10 8.78
N PHE A 165 9.75 -10.98 7.63
CA PHE A 165 9.11 -12.10 6.94
C PHE A 165 10.13 -13.17 6.51
N SER A 166 11.30 -12.73 6.05
CA SER A 166 12.41 -13.59 5.65
C SER A 166 12.94 -14.38 6.84
N ALA A 167 13.16 -13.73 7.99
CA ALA A 167 13.58 -14.41 9.22
C ALA A 167 12.56 -15.47 9.65
N LEU A 168 11.27 -15.13 9.67
CA LEU A 168 10.20 -16.07 10.04
C LEU A 168 10.10 -17.25 9.06
N SER A 169 10.19 -16.99 7.75
CA SER A 169 10.06 -18.04 6.73
C SER A 169 11.20 -19.06 6.80
N GLN A 170 12.39 -18.64 7.20
CA GLN A 170 13.53 -19.54 7.39
C GLN A 170 13.40 -20.45 8.62
N GLU A 171 12.66 -20.04 9.67
CA GLU A 171 12.35 -20.92 10.81
C GLU A 171 11.41 -22.07 10.45
N HIS A 172 10.67 -21.93 9.34
CA HIS A 172 9.69 -22.90 8.85
C HIS A 172 10.26 -23.81 7.74
N THR A 173 11.54 -23.67 7.38
CA THR A 173 12.22 -24.51 6.35
C THR A 173 13.19 -25.49 6.99
#